data_AF-A0A9E3MD46-F1
#
_entry.id   AF-A0A9E3MD46-F1
#
_cell.length_a   1.000
_cell.length_b   1.000
_cell.length_c   1.000
_cell.angle_alpha   90.00
_cell.angle_beta   90.00
_cell.angle_gamma   90.00
#
_symmetry.space_group_name_H-M   'P 1'
#
loop_
_entity.id
_entity.type
_entity.pdbx_description
1 polymer ?
#
loop_
_entity_poly.entity_id
_entity_poly.type
_entity_poly.pdbx_seq_one_letter_code
_entity_poly.pdbx_strand_id
1 'polypeptide(L)'
;MGRVAAALDISTCRTDVTDMTLSILSQAVRDVAARVEATLFRNAFPGARIIMVPTANAATAALIAVDYDDLILGATKAARAALKLDDQRIAQGLPAADALREGRGEPGSDLEEAERAALRRALSRTNGNVSQAAQFLGISRATLHRKMKRYSLQ
;
A
#
# COMPACT_ATOMS: atom_id res chain seq x y z
N MET A 1 -7.04 -7.39 -14.78
CA MET A 1 -7.69 -6.16 -15.26
C MET A 1 -8.76 -5.77 -14.24
N GLY A 2 -8.84 -4.50 -13.82
CA GLY A 2 -9.88 -4.09 -12.87
C GLY A 2 -11.31 -4.25 -13.44
N ARG A 3 -12.33 -4.23 -12.57
CA ARG A 3 -13.74 -4.22 -12.96
C ARG A 3 -14.23 -2.78 -13.15
N VAL A 4 -15.10 -2.55 -14.13
CA VAL A 4 -15.75 -1.24 -14.33
C VAL A 4 -16.71 -1.00 -13.16
N ALA A 5 -16.55 0.13 -12.47
CA ALA A 5 -17.35 0.48 -11.29
C ALA A 5 -18.35 1.63 -11.54
N ALA A 6 -18.04 2.54 -12.47
CA ALA A 6 -18.87 3.70 -12.80
C ALA A 6 -18.50 4.27 -14.18
N ALA A 7 -19.38 5.09 -14.74
CA ALA A 7 -19.13 5.91 -15.94
C ALA A 7 -19.43 7.38 -15.62
N LEU A 8 -18.62 8.30 -16.17
CA LEU A 8 -18.89 9.74 -16.16
C LEU A 8 -19.32 10.15 -17.57
N ASP A 9 -20.49 10.76 -17.67
CA ASP A 9 -20.97 11.37 -18.91
C ASP A 9 -20.78 12.89 -18.86
N ILE A 10 -20.38 13.47 -19.99
CA ILE A 10 -20.27 14.93 -20.14
C ILE A 10 -20.88 15.30 -21.47
N SER A 11 -21.88 16.17 -21.41
CA SER A 11 -22.55 16.70 -22.58
C SER A 11 -22.41 18.22 -22.61
N THR A 12 -22.19 18.80 -23.79
CA THR A 12 -22.15 20.25 -24.00
C THR A 12 -22.97 20.61 -25.23
N CYS A 13 -23.78 21.67 -25.12
CA CYS A 13 -24.57 22.20 -26.24
C CYS A 13 -23.82 23.31 -27.01
N ARG A 14 -22.56 23.56 -26.66
CA ARG A 14 -21.73 24.54 -27.37
C ARG A 14 -21.19 23.94 -28.66
N THR A 15 -21.31 24.69 -29.75
CA THR A 15 -20.78 24.33 -31.08
C THR A 15 -19.41 24.94 -31.35
N ASP A 16 -18.92 25.83 -30.48
CA ASP A 16 -17.66 26.57 -30.57
C ASP A 16 -16.55 25.98 -29.68
N VAL A 17 -16.67 24.72 -29.29
CA VAL A 17 -15.70 24.06 -28.40
C VAL A 17 -14.38 23.87 -29.15
N THR A 18 -13.34 24.54 -28.68
CA THR A 18 -11.97 24.40 -29.21
C THR A 18 -11.25 23.21 -28.58
N ASP A 19 -10.22 22.69 -29.26
CA ASP A 19 -9.39 21.59 -28.74
C ASP A 19 -8.79 21.89 -27.35
N MET A 20 -8.45 23.17 -27.10
CA MET A 20 -7.96 23.61 -25.79
C MET A 20 -9.03 23.44 -24.70
N THR A 21 -10.29 23.82 -24.99
CA THR A 21 -11.39 23.64 -24.04
C THR A 21 -11.73 22.17 -23.81
N LEU A 22 -11.66 21.31 -24.84
CA LEU A 22 -11.81 19.86 -24.71
C LEU A 22 -10.72 19.25 -23.82
N SER A 23 -9.47 19.69 -23.96
CA SER A 23 -8.36 19.22 -23.14
C SER A 23 -8.55 19.53 -21.65
N ILE A 24 -8.95 20.77 -21.34
CA ILE A 24 -9.25 21.21 -19.96
C ILE A 24 -10.42 20.40 -19.37
N LEU A 25 -11.51 20.26 -20.13
CA LEU A 25 -12.67 19.47 -19.72
C LEU A 25 -12.30 18.01 -19.46
N SER A 26 -11.53 17.40 -20.37
CA SER A 26 -11.06 16.03 -20.23
C SER A 26 -10.17 15.85 -19.00
N GLN A 27 -9.35 16.85 -18.67
CA GLN A 27 -8.53 16.82 -17.47
C GLN A 27 -9.36 16.91 -16.20
N ALA A 28 -10.30 17.85 -16.14
CA ALA A 28 -11.22 17.97 -15.01
C ALA A 28 -11.99 16.66 -14.75
N VAL A 29 -12.42 16.00 -15.82
CA VAL A 29 -13.15 14.72 -15.73
C VAL A 29 -12.25 13.60 -15.23
N ARG A 30 -11.00 13.52 -15.71
CA ARG A 30 -10.02 12.56 -15.17
C ARG A 30 -9.79 12.77 -13.68
N ASP A 31 -9.70 14.01 -13.23
CA ASP A 31 -9.51 14.34 -11.81
C ASP A 31 -10.72 13.92 -10.96
N VAL A 32 -11.94 14.18 -11.43
CA VAL A 32 -13.17 13.73 -10.76
C VAL A 32 -13.27 12.20 -10.76
N ALA A 33 -13.02 11.56 -11.90
CA ALA A 33 -13.04 10.09 -12.02
C ALA A 33 -12.05 9.44 -11.04
N ALA A 34 -10.85 10.00 -10.90
CA ALA A 34 -9.86 9.51 -9.93
C ALA A 34 -10.34 9.62 -8.48
N ARG A 35 -11.02 10.72 -8.12
CA ARG A 35 -11.60 10.91 -6.77
C ARG A 35 -12.76 9.94 -6.51
N VAL A 36 -13.61 9.72 -7.50
CA VAL A 36 -14.71 8.76 -7.44
C VAL A 36 -14.16 7.34 -7.30
N GLU A 37 -13.18 6.94 -8.12
CA GLU A 37 -12.51 5.64 -8.02
C GLU A 37 -11.94 5.43 -6.61
N ALA A 38 -11.20 6.41 -6.08
CA ALA A 38 -10.62 6.30 -4.74
C ALA A 38 -11.69 6.18 -3.64
N THR A 39 -12.84 6.84 -3.80
CA THR A 39 -13.96 6.74 -2.84
C THR A 39 -14.63 5.38 -2.91
N LEU A 40 -14.98 4.92 -4.12
CA LEU A 40 -15.57 3.60 -4.34
C LEU A 40 -14.63 2.48 -3.89
N PHE A 41 -13.32 2.62 -4.11
CA PHE A 41 -12.32 1.65 -3.68
C PHE A 41 -12.31 1.49 -2.16
N ARG A 42 -12.30 2.60 -1.39
CA ARG A 42 -12.36 2.53 0.07
C ARG A 42 -13.66 1.89 0.56
N ASN A 43 -14.78 2.19 -0.08
CA ASN A 43 -16.08 1.62 0.26
C ASN A 43 -16.17 0.12 -0.07
N ALA A 44 -15.47 -0.35 -1.10
CA ALA A 44 -15.41 -1.76 -1.47
C ALA A 44 -14.61 -2.61 -0.47
N PHE A 45 -13.72 -1.98 0.31
CA PHE A 45 -12.84 -2.65 1.26
C PHE A 45 -12.88 -2.00 2.66
N PRO A 46 -14.05 -2.01 3.35
CA PRO A 46 -14.26 -1.24 4.59
C PRO A 46 -13.42 -1.72 5.80
N GLY A 47 -12.86 -2.93 5.75
CA GLY A 47 -11.97 -3.48 6.79
C GLY A 47 -10.50 -3.57 6.37
N ALA A 48 -10.16 -3.17 5.15
CA ALA A 48 -8.80 -3.27 4.66
C ALA A 48 -7.97 -2.03 5.05
N ARG A 49 -6.68 -2.24 5.27
CA ARG A 49 -5.70 -1.16 5.32
C ARG A 49 -5.49 -0.63 3.91
N ILE A 50 -5.76 0.65 3.70
CA ILE A 50 -5.58 1.30 2.40
C ILE A 50 -4.22 1.98 2.36
N ILE A 51 -3.34 1.52 1.47
CA ILE A 51 -1.99 2.02 1.31
C ILE A 51 -1.90 2.82 0.01
N MET A 52 -1.32 4.02 0.08
CA MET A 52 -0.98 4.81 -1.11
C MET A 52 0.35 4.34 -1.69
N VAL A 53 0.33 4.02 -2.97
CA VAL A 53 1.53 3.71 -3.75
C VAL A 53 2.10 5.02 -4.29
N PRO A 54 3.38 5.34 -4.04
CA PRO A 54 4.01 6.52 -4.63
C PRO A 54 4.06 6.35 -6.15
N THR A 55 3.49 7.30 -6.88
CA THR A 55 3.59 7.35 -8.35
C THR A 55 4.08 8.71 -8.81
N ALA A 56 4.71 8.76 -9.98
CA ALA A 56 5.21 10.01 -10.55
C ALA A 56 4.10 11.01 -10.89
N ASN A 57 2.84 10.55 -11.00
CA ASN A 57 1.70 11.39 -11.30
C ASN A 57 0.80 11.55 -10.07
N ALA A 58 0.87 12.71 -9.43
CA ALA A 58 0.12 13.03 -8.21
C ALA A 58 -1.41 13.15 -8.41
N ALA A 59 -1.91 13.21 -9.66
CA ALA A 59 -3.34 13.42 -9.93
C ALA A 59 -4.20 12.17 -9.68
N THR A 60 -3.64 10.96 -9.81
CA THR A 60 -4.37 9.71 -9.59
C THR A 60 -3.87 9.02 -8.34
N ALA A 61 -4.74 8.85 -7.35
CA ALA A 61 -4.40 8.09 -6.14
C ALA A 61 -4.23 6.60 -6.51
N ALA A 62 -2.97 6.15 -6.55
CA ALA A 62 -2.66 4.73 -6.64
C ALA A 62 -2.86 4.11 -5.25
N LEU A 63 -3.88 3.28 -5.09
CA LEU A 63 -4.24 2.66 -3.82
C LEU A 63 -4.22 1.14 -3.93
N ILE A 64 -3.73 0.50 -2.89
CA ILE A 64 -3.89 -0.94 -2.65
C ILE A 64 -4.65 -1.14 -1.34
N ALA A 65 -5.48 -2.18 -1.30
CA ALA A 65 -6.20 -2.64 -0.12
C ALA A 65 -5.50 -3.91 0.38
N VAL A 66 -5.14 -3.92 1.65
CA VAL A 66 -4.37 -4.99 2.28
C VAL A 66 -5.09 -5.46 3.55
N ASP A 67 -5.06 -6.76 3.82
CA ASP A 67 -5.63 -7.33 5.03
C ASP A 67 -4.68 -7.24 6.24
N TYR A 68 -4.99 -8.00 7.29
CA TYR A 68 -4.17 -8.07 8.49
C TYR A 68 -2.87 -8.87 8.28
N ASP A 69 -2.89 -9.86 7.39
CA ASP A 69 -1.79 -10.77 7.09
C ASP A 69 -0.89 -10.24 5.96
N ASP A 70 -1.01 -8.95 5.65
CA ASP A 70 -0.27 -8.25 4.60
C ASP A 70 -0.63 -8.67 3.16
N LEU A 71 -1.73 -9.40 2.94
CA LEU A 71 -2.12 -9.83 1.61
C LEU A 71 -2.90 -8.74 0.87
N ILE A 72 -2.57 -8.53 -0.40
CA ILE A 72 -3.29 -7.60 -1.25
C ILE A 72 -4.66 -8.18 -1.60
N LEU A 73 -5.72 -7.48 -1.19
CA LEU A 73 -7.11 -7.79 -1.53
C LEU A 73 -7.55 -7.13 -2.84
N GLY A 74 -6.96 -5.98 -3.16
CA GLY A 74 -7.34 -5.20 -4.33
C GLY A 74 -6.41 -4.03 -4.60
N ALA A 75 -6.53 -3.48 -5.81
CA ALA A 75 -5.74 -2.33 -6.25
C ALA A 75 -6.51 -1.49 -7.28
N THR A 76 -6.37 -0.15 -7.20
CA THR A 76 -6.91 0.78 -8.21
C THR A 76 -6.18 0.63 -9.54
N LYS A 77 -6.74 1.19 -10.63
CA LYS A 77 -6.13 1.11 -11.96
C LYS A 77 -4.69 1.67 -11.95
N ALA A 78 -4.48 2.80 -11.29
CA ALA A 78 -3.15 3.42 -11.19
C ALA A 78 -2.16 2.55 -10.40
N ALA A 79 -2.57 1.93 -9.29
CA ALA A 79 -1.71 1.04 -8.51
C ALA A 79 -1.34 -0.23 -9.28
N ARG A 80 -2.28 -0.81 -10.04
CA ARG A 80 -2.01 -1.97 -10.89
C ARG A 80 -0.98 -1.67 -11.97
N ALA A 81 -1.06 -0.51 -12.60
CA ALA A 81 -0.08 -0.07 -13.58
C ALA A 81 1.31 0.15 -12.94
N ALA A 82 1.37 0.81 -11.79
CA ALA A 82 2.62 1.12 -11.10
C ALA A 82 3.35 -0.14 -10.59
N LEU A 83 2.62 -1.08 -10.00
CA LEU A 83 3.18 -2.27 -9.35
C LEU A 83 3.13 -3.53 -10.24
N LYS A 84 2.68 -3.39 -11.50
CA LYS A 84 2.48 -4.50 -12.44
C LYS A 84 1.64 -5.63 -11.84
N LEU A 85 0.51 -5.26 -11.24
CA LEU A 85 -0.43 -6.20 -10.61
C LEU A 85 -1.52 -6.60 -11.60
N ASP A 86 -1.73 -7.90 -11.74
CA ASP A 86 -2.90 -8.48 -12.40
C ASP A 86 -3.78 -9.21 -11.36
N ASP A 87 -4.92 -9.73 -11.81
CA ASP A 87 -5.85 -10.41 -10.89
C ASP A 87 -5.32 -11.78 -10.45
N GLN A 88 -4.46 -12.40 -11.26
CA GLN A 88 -3.88 -13.70 -10.94
C GLN A 88 -2.91 -13.57 -9.76
N ARG A 89 -2.02 -12.57 -9.78
CA ARG A 89 -1.08 -12.30 -8.67
C ARG A 89 -1.80 -11.94 -7.38
N ILE A 90 -2.89 -11.16 -7.47
CA ILE A 90 -3.74 -10.85 -6.30
C ILE A 90 -4.40 -12.14 -5.77
N ALA A 91 -4.99 -12.95 -6.65
CA ALA A 91 -5.64 -14.21 -6.27
C ALA A 91 -4.66 -15.26 -5.72
N GLN A 92 -3.38 -15.20 -6.09
CA GLN A 92 -2.32 -16.05 -5.53
C GLN A 92 -1.90 -15.63 -4.12
N GLY A 93 -2.44 -14.53 -3.57
CA GLY A 93 -2.09 -14.05 -2.24
C GLY A 93 -0.74 -13.33 -2.22
N LEU A 94 -0.56 -12.33 -3.09
CA LEU A 94 0.64 -11.50 -3.10
C LEU A 94 0.73 -10.61 -1.85
N PRO A 95 1.81 -10.70 -1.05
CA PRO A 95 2.05 -9.78 0.06
C PRO A 95 2.31 -8.35 -0.42
N ALA A 96 1.87 -7.37 0.36
CA ALA A 96 2.05 -5.96 0.06
C ALA A 96 3.52 -5.56 0.17
N ALA A 97 4.26 -6.09 1.15
CA ALA A 97 5.70 -5.88 1.28
C ALA A 97 6.48 -6.26 0.01
N ASP A 98 6.13 -7.40 -0.60
CA ASP A 98 6.74 -7.89 -1.84
C ASP A 98 6.39 -6.99 -3.02
N ALA A 99 5.12 -6.59 -3.13
CA ALA A 99 4.64 -5.74 -4.22
C ALA A 99 5.26 -4.33 -4.17
N LEU A 100 5.40 -3.76 -2.98
CA LEU A 100 5.97 -2.44 -2.75
C LEU A 100 7.51 -2.45 -2.81
N ARG A 101 8.13 -3.62 -2.96
CA ARG A 101 9.58 -3.81 -2.93
C ARG A 101 10.18 -3.18 -1.67
N GLU A 102 9.54 -3.38 -0.52
CA GLU A 102 10.15 -3.01 0.77
C GLU A 102 11.45 -3.82 1.03
N GLY A 103 11.71 -4.88 0.25
CA GLY A 103 12.96 -5.63 0.20
C GLY A 103 14.09 -4.91 -0.53
N ARG A 104 14.89 -4.16 0.22
CA ARG A 104 16.32 -4.03 -0.08
C ARG A 104 17.01 -5.37 0.19
N GLY A 105 17.13 -6.21 -0.84
CA GLY A 105 18.20 -7.22 -0.93
C GLY A 105 17.83 -8.67 -0.58
N GLU A 106 18.39 -9.57 -1.41
CA GLU A 106 18.66 -11.01 -1.26
C GLU A 106 17.69 -11.94 -0.47
N PRO A 107 17.33 -13.13 -1.02
CA PRO A 107 16.38 -14.10 -0.42
C PRO A 107 16.76 -14.68 0.96
N GLY A 108 17.83 -14.22 1.60
CA GLY A 108 18.21 -14.56 2.98
C GLY A 108 17.93 -13.44 4.00
N SER A 109 17.52 -12.25 3.55
CA SER A 109 17.29 -11.09 4.42
C SER A 109 15.92 -11.11 5.11
N ASP A 110 14.93 -11.81 4.55
CA ASP A 110 13.52 -11.77 5.00
C ASP A 110 13.34 -12.18 6.47
N LEU A 111 14.03 -13.25 6.90
CA LEU A 111 13.94 -13.70 8.29
C LEU A 111 14.62 -12.70 9.25
N GLU A 112 15.75 -12.12 8.84
CA GLU A 112 16.45 -11.11 9.63
C GLU A 112 15.67 -9.79 9.71
N GLU A 113 15.05 -9.38 8.60
CA GLU A 113 14.17 -8.22 8.50
C GLU A 113 12.92 -8.42 9.37
N ALA A 114 12.29 -9.61 9.30
CA ALA A 114 11.14 -9.97 10.11
C ALA A 114 11.49 -9.98 11.60
N GLU A 115 12.64 -10.55 11.97
CA GLU A 115 13.13 -10.55 13.34
C GLU A 115 13.39 -9.12 13.83
N ARG A 116 14.10 -8.29 13.03
CA ARG A 116 14.35 -6.88 13.33
C ARG A 116 13.05 -6.10 13.51
N ALA A 117 12.06 -6.33 12.66
CA ALA A 117 10.75 -5.69 12.75
C ALA A 117 10.00 -6.12 14.03
N ALA A 118 10.03 -7.41 14.39
CA ALA A 118 9.44 -7.91 15.62
C ALA A 118 10.07 -7.27 16.88
N LEU A 119 11.40 -7.19 16.91
CA LEU A 119 12.16 -6.49 17.97
C LEU A 119 11.75 -5.02 18.10
N ARG A 120 11.70 -4.27 16.97
CA ARG A 120 11.28 -2.87 16.95
C ARG A 120 9.85 -2.69 17.46
N ARG A 121 8.92 -3.54 17.04
CA ARG A 121 7.51 -3.50 17.48
C ARG A 121 7.39 -3.78 18.98
N ALA A 122 8.11 -4.76 19.50
CA ALA A 122 8.11 -5.08 20.93
C ALA A 122 8.66 -3.91 21.77
N LEU A 123 9.81 -3.36 21.37
CA LEU A 123 10.40 -2.20 22.05
C LEU A 123 9.49 -0.97 21.99
N SER A 124 8.84 -0.72 20.85
CA SER A 124 7.89 0.39 20.72
C SER A 124 6.66 0.22 21.61
N ARG A 125 6.13 -1.01 21.77
CA ARG A 125 4.97 -1.29 22.64
C ARG A 125 5.30 -1.15 24.12
N THR A 126 6.54 -1.36 24.51
CA THR A 126 6.98 -1.29 25.92
C THR A 126 7.74 0.00 26.23
N ASN A 127 7.63 1.02 25.38
CA ASN A 127 8.34 2.30 25.52
C ASN A 127 9.85 2.14 25.79
N GLY A 128 10.49 1.18 25.10
CA GLY A 128 11.91 0.89 25.24
C GLY A 128 12.28 0.06 26.47
N ASN A 129 11.32 -0.38 27.28
CA ASN A 129 11.60 -1.27 28.40
C ASN A 129 11.97 -2.67 27.90
N VAL A 130 13.27 -2.95 27.91
CA VAL A 130 13.89 -4.19 27.43
C VAL A 130 13.38 -5.42 28.20
N SER A 131 13.17 -5.31 29.52
CA SER A 131 12.66 -6.41 30.33
C SER A 131 11.24 -6.79 29.94
N GLN A 132 10.36 -5.80 29.77
CA GLN A 132 8.99 -6.01 29.33
C GLN A 132 8.93 -6.47 27.87
N ALA A 133 9.79 -5.95 26.98
CA ALA A 133 9.85 -6.38 25.59
C ALA A 133 10.27 -7.86 25.47
N ALA A 134 11.23 -8.29 26.30
CA ALA A 134 11.68 -9.68 26.34
C ALA A 134 10.56 -10.60 26.81
N GLN A 135 9.84 -10.21 27.86
CA GLN A 135 8.65 -10.92 28.35
C GLN A 135 7.54 -10.96 27.29
N PHE A 136 7.28 -9.85 26.60
CA PHE A 136 6.29 -9.76 25.52
C PHE A 136 6.61 -10.70 24.34
N LEU A 137 7.89 -10.85 24.00
CA LEU A 137 8.36 -11.75 22.94
C LEU A 137 8.59 -13.19 23.42
N GLY A 138 8.44 -13.49 24.72
CA GLY A 138 8.68 -14.82 25.28
C GLY A 138 10.14 -15.27 25.25
N ILE A 139 11.10 -14.34 25.24
CA ILE A 139 12.54 -14.65 25.23
C ILE A 139 13.26 -14.10 26.46
N SER A 140 14.46 -14.63 26.75
CA SER A 140 15.27 -14.09 27.85
C SER A 140 15.76 -12.67 27.56
N ARG A 141 15.96 -11.87 28.62
CA ARG A 141 16.58 -10.53 28.50
C ARG A 141 17.93 -10.58 27.80
N ALA A 142 18.75 -11.59 28.09
CA ALA A 142 20.07 -11.76 27.46
C ALA A 142 19.94 -12.01 25.95
N THR A 143 18.97 -12.83 25.53
CA THR A 143 18.68 -13.09 24.11
C THR A 143 18.22 -11.82 23.40
N LEU A 144 17.35 -11.03 24.05
CA LEU A 144 16.88 -9.75 23.50
C LEU A 144 18.04 -8.77 23.32
N HIS A 145 18.88 -8.57 24.34
CA HIS A 145 20.08 -7.72 24.25
C HIS A 145 21.03 -8.14 23.13
N ARG A 146 21.29 -9.46 22.98
CA ARG A 146 22.14 -9.98 21.89
C ARG A 146 21.56 -9.66 20.51
N LYS A 147 20.25 -9.80 20.33
CA LYS A 147 19.57 -9.50 19.07
C LYS A 147 19.52 -7.99 18.79
N MET A 148 19.28 -7.16 19.81
CA MET A 148 19.33 -5.70 19.67
C MET A 148 20.71 -5.23 19.21
N LYS A 149 21.79 -5.79 19.78
CA LYS A 149 23.17 -5.49 19.36
C LYS A 149 23.46 -5.94 17.92
N ARG A 150 22.95 -7.12 17.51
CA ARG A 150 23.12 -7.64 16.14
C ARG A 150 22.47 -6.74 15.09
N TYR A 151 21.33 -6.13 15.40
CA TYR A 151 20.57 -5.30 14.47
C TYR A 151 20.72 -3.79 14.68
N SER A 152 21.68 -3.36 15.49
CA SER A 152 21.95 -1.96 15.81
C SER A 152 20.69 -1.19 16.26
N LEU A 153 19.88 -1.83 17.11
CA LEU A 153 18.63 -1.24 17.62
C LEU A 153 18.81 -0.43 18.91
N GLN A 154 20.05 -0.24 19.38
CA GLN A 154 20.52 0.69 20.42
C GLN A 154 22.04 0.56 20.55
#